data_AF-A0A3B1DSA4-F1
#
_entry.id   AF-A0A3B1DSA4-F1
#
_cell.length_a   1.000
_cell.length_b   1.000
_cell.length_c   1.000
_cell.angle_alpha   90.00
_cell.angle_beta   90.00
_cell.angle_gamma   90.00
#
_symmetry.space_group_name_H-M   'P 1'
#
loop_
_entity.id
_entity.type
_entity.pdbx_description
1 polymer ?
#
loop_
_entity_poly.entity_id
_entity_poly.type
_entity_poly.pdbx_seq_one_letter_code
_entity_poly.pdbx_strand_id
1 'polypeptide(L)'
;MTNIILITISILLLFVFLVVLLIKPLARWVELRVVKRGIERFRIEREQLEACFFDKASRLGKPRDLRWLTCDWQKDVTFAKDKDSGFLTAFVAVNISFEAVEGGDMEDVAAVGTIREAAALFHYNNGHWGTGGRALFNMSPTDALLRLQEQFTPIGFSA
;
A
#
# COMPACT_ATOMS: atom_id res chain seq x y z
N MET A 1 -28.30 -50.44 -12.80
CA MET A 1 -27.04 -49.68 -13.02
C MET A 1 -27.27 -48.18 -13.11
N THR A 2 -28.24 -47.70 -13.89
CA THR A 2 -28.52 -46.26 -14.13
C THR A 2 -28.78 -45.44 -12.85
N ASN A 3 -29.55 -45.97 -11.88
CA ASN A 3 -29.82 -45.26 -10.62
C ASN A 3 -28.60 -45.07 -9.72
N ILE A 4 -27.66 -46.02 -9.71
CA ILE A 4 -26.42 -45.93 -8.92
C ILE A 4 -25.52 -44.83 -9.51
N ILE A 5 -25.49 -44.71 -10.84
CA ILE A 5 -24.75 -43.67 -11.55
C ILE A 5 -25.35 -42.27 -11.26
N LEU A 6 -26.67 -42.13 -11.24
CA LEU A 6 -27.34 -40.87 -10.90
C LEU A 6 -27.10 -40.42 -9.46
N ILE A 7 -27.13 -41.36 -8.50
CA ILE A 7 -26.87 -41.06 -7.09
C ILE A 7 -25.41 -40.62 -6.89
N THR A 8 -24.47 -41.34 -7.49
CA THR A 8 -23.04 -40.98 -7.39
C THR A 8 -22.72 -39.63 -8.02
N ILE A 9 -23.32 -39.30 -9.17
CA ILE A 9 -23.18 -37.97 -9.78
C ILE A 9 -23.77 -36.88 -8.88
N SER A 10 -24.95 -37.11 -8.31
CA SER A 10 -25.60 -36.14 -7.41
C SER A 10 -24.78 -35.87 -6.16
N ILE A 11 -24.20 -36.92 -5.56
CA ILE A 11 -23.30 -36.80 -4.39
C ILE A 11 -22.04 -36.02 -4.77
N LEU A 12 -21.46 -36.29 -5.94
CA LEU A 12 -20.28 -35.57 -6.42
C LEU A 12 -20.57 -34.08 -6.63
N LEU A 13 -21.69 -33.74 -7.26
CA LEU A 13 -22.11 -32.35 -7.47
C LEU A 13 -22.37 -31.62 -6.15
N LEU A 14 -23.04 -32.28 -5.20
CA LEU A 14 -23.28 -31.72 -3.87
C LEU A 14 -21.96 -31.49 -3.13
N PHE A 15 -21.01 -32.42 -3.22
CA PHE A 15 -19.69 -32.29 -2.61
C PHE A 15 -18.92 -31.10 -3.19
N VAL A 16 -18.86 -30.98 -4.52
CA VAL A 16 -18.20 -29.85 -5.19
C VAL A 16 -18.85 -28.52 -4.79
N PHE A 17 -20.19 -28.48 -4.74
CA PHE A 17 -20.92 -27.29 -4.32
C PHE A 17 -20.59 -26.90 -2.87
N LEU A 18 -20.56 -27.86 -1.96
CA LEU A 18 -20.22 -27.62 -0.55
C LEU A 18 -18.77 -27.14 -0.39
N VAL A 19 -17.83 -27.72 -1.13
CA VAL A 19 -16.43 -27.29 -1.15
C VAL A 19 -16.30 -25.85 -1.63
N VAL A 20 -16.96 -25.46 -2.72
CA VAL A 20 -16.95 -24.07 -3.22
C VAL A 20 -17.52 -23.09 -2.21
N LEU A 21 -18.60 -23.47 -1.51
CA LEU A 21 -19.20 -22.66 -0.45
C LEU A 21 -18.26 -22.46 0.75
N LEU A 22 -17.41 -23.44 1.07
CA LEU A 22 -16.48 -23.39 2.20
C LEU A 22 -15.14 -22.70 1.86
N ILE A 23 -14.69 -22.74 0.61
CA ILE A 23 -13.41 -22.11 0.20
C ILE A 23 -13.46 -20.58 0.35
N LYS A 24 -14.55 -19.93 -0.09
CA LYS A 24 -14.67 -18.46 -0.03
C LYS A 24 -14.58 -17.88 1.39
N PRO A 25 -15.33 -18.37 2.40
CA PRO A 25 -15.19 -17.87 3.76
C PRO A 25 -13.79 -18.17 4.30
N LEU A 26 -13.24 -19.36 4.06
CA LEU A 26 -11.90 -19.69 4.55
C LEU A 26 -10.82 -18.76 3.98
N ALA A 27 -10.87 -18.47 2.68
CA ALA A 27 -9.95 -17.54 2.03
C ALA A 27 -10.05 -16.13 2.63
N ARG A 28 -11.27 -15.62 2.84
CA ARG A 28 -11.49 -14.32 3.50
C ARG A 28 -10.95 -14.30 4.93
N TRP A 29 -11.12 -15.39 5.68
CA TRP A 29 -10.60 -15.49 7.04
C TRP A 29 -9.07 -15.46 7.09
N VAL A 30 -8.41 -16.17 6.18
CA VAL A 30 -6.95 -16.14 6.05
C VAL A 30 -6.47 -14.74 5.67
N GLU A 31 -7.11 -14.12 4.69
CA GLU A 31 -6.81 -12.75 4.25
C GLU A 31 -6.92 -11.74 5.39
N LEU A 32 -8.00 -11.77 6.17
CA LEU A 32 -8.18 -10.90 7.33
C LEU A 32 -7.08 -11.08 8.37
N ARG A 33 -6.59 -12.30 8.60
CA ARG A 33 -5.46 -12.54 9.51
C ARG A 33 -4.17 -11.97 8.97
N VAL A 34 -3.91 -12.13 7.67
CA VAL A 34 -2.72 -11.57 7.00
C VAL A 34 -2.75 -10.05 7.08
N VAL A 35 -3.91 -9.41 6.80
CA VAL A 35 -4.09 -7.97 6.89
C VAL A 35 -3.84 -7.46 8.31
N LYS A 36 -4.49 -8.06 9.32
CA LYS A 36 -4.31 -7.66 10.73
C LYS A 36 -2.85 -7.79 11.16
N ARG A 37 -2.20 -8.91 10.85
CA ARG A 37 -0.78 -9.12 11.17
C ARG A 37 0.12 -8.11 10.44
N GLY A 38 -0.19 -7.82 9.18
CA GLY A 38 0.52 -6.80 8.41
C GLY A 38 0.42 -5.42 9.06
N ILE A 39 -0.77 -5.00 9.47
CA ILE A 39 -0.99 -3.71 10.15
C ILE A 39 -0.22 -3.64 11.48
N GLU A 40 -0.30 -4.68 12.32
CA GLU A 40 0.47 -4.68 13.58
C GLU A 40 1.98 -4.66 13.34
N ARG A 41 2.44 -5.41 12.35
CA ARG A 41 3.86 -5.42 11.97
C ARG A 41 4.31 -4.06 11.42
N PHE A 42 3.46 -3.37 10.67
CA PHE A 42 3.74 -2.03 10.17
C PHE A 42 4.04 -1.07 11.32
N ARG A 43 3.22 -1.12 12.38
CA ARG A 43 3.40 -0.24 13.56
C ARG A 43 4.75 -0.45 14.23
N ILE A 44 5.21 -1.69 14.30
CA ILE A 44 6.50 -2.05 14.92
C ILE A 44 7.67 -1.64 14.01
N GLU A 45 7.55 -1.86 12.69
CA GLU A 45 8.62 -1.63 11.72
C GLU A 45 8.64 -0.19 11.16
N ARG A 46 7.71 0.67 11.61
CA ARG A 46 7.42 1.98 11.01
C ARG A 46 8.66 2.86 10.84
N GLU A 47 9.40 3.10 11.91
CA GLU A 47 10.58 3.99 11.88
C GLU A 47 11.66 3.47 10.92
N GLN A 48 11.87 2.14 10.89
CA GLN A 48 12.83 1.53 9.97
C GLN A 48 12.38 1.68 8.50
N LEU A 49 11.08 1.53 8.25
CA LEU A 49 10.51 1.70 6.92
C LEU A 49 10.62 3.16 6.45
N GLU A 50 10.34 4.11 7.32
CA GLU A 50 10.49 5.55 7.08
C GLU A 50 11.93 5.93 6.72
N ALA A 51 12.92 5.39 7.44
CA ALA A 51 14.34 5.57 7.11
C ALA A 51 14.70 4.94 5.75
N CYS A 52 14.22 3.71 5.48
CA CYS A 52 14.43 3.03 4.20
C CYS A 52 13.79 3.78 3.04
N PHE A 53 12.63 4.39 3.27
CA PHE A 53 11.94 5.23 2.30
C PHE A 53 12.80 6.42 1.92
N PHE A 54 13.28 7.18 2.91
CA PHE A 54 14.06 8.39 2.65
C PHE A 54 15.35 8.09 1.86
N ASP A 55 16.07 7.02 2.22
CA ASP A 55 17.26 6.60 1.49
C ASP A 55 16.94 6.25 0.03
N LYS A 56 15.85 5.53 -0.23
CA LYS A 56 15.45 5.18 -1.61
C LYS A 56 14.94 6.38 -2.39
N ALA A 57 14.09 7.20 -1.77
CA ALA A 57 13.44 8.33 -2.42
C ALA A 57 14.45 9.43 -2.80
N SER A 58 15.40 9.74 -1.92
CA SER A 58 16.47 10.70 -2.19
C SER A 58 17.37 10.27 -3.36
N ARG A 59 17.62 8.97 -3.54
CA ARG A 59 18.40 8.42 -4.65
C ARG A 59 17.67 8.42 -5.99
N LEU A 60 16.33 8.44 -6.00
CA LEU A 60 15.55 8.42 -7.23
C LEU A 60 15.58 9.74 -8.01
N GLY A 61 16.03 10.85 -7.40
CA GLY A 61 16.12 12.17 -8.06
C GLY A 61 14.78 12.68 -8.59
N LYS A 62 13.68 12.29 -7.92
CA LYS A 62 12.32 12.72 -8.26
C LYS A 62 11.75 13.53 -7.10
N PRO A 63 11.26 14.76 -7.31
CA PRO A 63 11.14 15.49 -8.58
C PRO A 63 12.51 15.83 -9.20
N ARG A 64 12.56 15.99 -10.54
CA ARG A 64 13.81 16.32 -11.25
C ARG A 64 14.37 17.65 -10.75
N ASP A 65 15.71 17.75 -10.72
CA ASP A 65 16.47 18.93 -10.30
C ASP A 65 16.21 19.40 -8.87
N LEU A 66 15.60 18.54 -8.03
CA LEU A 66 15.38 18.78 -6.62
C LEU A 66 16.10 17.73 -5.76
N ARG A 67 16.84 18.20 -4.76
CA ARG A 67 17.41 17.33 -3.72
C ARG A 67 16.44 17.24 -2.54
N TRP A 68 16.22 16.03 -2.06
CA TRP A 68 15.45 15.77 -0.85
C TRP A 68 16.25 16.21 0.36
N LEU A 69 15.68 17.09 1.18
CA LEU A 69 16.32 17.59 2.38
C LEU A 69 15.88 16.81 3.61
N THR A 70 14.59 16.89 3.95
CA THR A 70 14.02 16.25 5.14
C THR A 70 12.63 15.67 4.86
N CYS A 71 12.31 14.61 5.61
CA CYS A 71 10.95 14.11 5.76
C CYS A 71 10.48 14.34 7.18
N ASP A 72 9.33 15.00 7.34
CA ASP A 72 8.61 15.13 8.60
C ASP A 72 7.38 14.21 8.56
N TRP A 73 7.52 13.05 9.21
CA TRP A 73 6.55 11.95 9.19
C TRP A 73 5.36 12.23 10.11
N GLN A 74 4.16 12.21 9.54
CA GLN A 74 2.92 12.48 10.27
C GLN A 74 2.29 11.18 10.77
N LYS A 75 1.44 11.27 11.80
CA LYS A 75 0.83 10.08 12.39
C LYS A 75 -0.14 9.35 11.47
N ASP A 76 -0.76 10.08 10.55
CA ASP A 76 -1.85 9.57 9.71
C ASP A 76 -1.37 8.48 8.74
N VAL A 77 -2.05 7.35 8.79
CA VAL A 77 -1.81 6.19 7.92
C VAL A 77 -3.14 5.61 7.48
N THR A 78 -3.29 5.39 6.18
CA THR A 78 -4.42 4.63 5.63
C THR A 78 -3.91 3.36 4.96
N PHE A 79 -4.71 2.29 5.06
CA PHE A 79 -4.37 1.00 4.48
C PHE A 79 -5.34 0.65 3.35
N ALA A 80 -4.80 0.07 2.29
CA ALA A 80 -5.58 -0.40 1.17
C ALA A 80 -4.99 -1.68 0.59
N LYS A 81 -5.79 -2.44 -0.14
CA LYS A 81 -5.34 -3.56 -0.96
C LYS A 81 -5.18 -3.10 -2.39
N ASP A 82 -4.00 -3.28 -2.95
CA ASP A 82 -3.78 -3.13 -4.39
C ASP A 82 -4.60 -4.22 -5.12
N LYS A 83 -5.44 -3.82 -6.07
CA LYS A 83 -6.32 -4.73 -6.81
C LYS A 83 -5.54 -5.62 -7.78
N ASP A 84 -4.41 -5.15 -8.30
CA ASP A 84 -3.61 -5.88 -9.29
C ASP A 84 -2.72 -6.92 -8.60
N SER A 85 -1.91 -6.48 -7.63
CA SER A 85 -0.96 -7.36 -6.93
C SER A 85 -1.58 -8.11 -5.75
N GLY A 86 -2.70 -7.61 -5.21
CA GLY A 86 -3.29 -8.11 -3.97
C GLY A 86 -2.54 -7.70 -2.71
N PHE A 87 -1.47 -6.90 -2.81
CA PHE A 87 -0.67 -6.50 -1.65
C PHE A 87 -1.41 -5.54 -0.73
N LEU A 88 -1.27 -5.75 0.57
CA LEU A 88 -1.62 -4.75 1.56
C LEU A 88 -0.63 -3.59 1.42
N THR A 89 -1.15 -2.38 1.25
CA THR A 89 -0.39 -1.16 1.00
C THR A 89 -0.73 -0.15 2.08
N ALA A 90 0.30 0.47 2.67
CA ALA A 90 0.15 1.58 3.59
C ALA A 90 0.47 2.90 2.88
N PHE A 91 -0.38 3.89 3.09
CA PHE A 91 -0.19 5.27 2.68
C PHE A 91 0.07 6.08 3.94
N VAL A 92 1.28 6.62 4.06
CA VAL A 92 1.72 7.35 5.26
C VAL A 92 1.85 8.81 4.92
N ALA A 93 1.26 9.68 5.73
CA ALA A 93 1.38 11.11 5.56
C ALA A 93 2.81 11.56 5.89
N VAL A 94 3.40 12.34 4.99
CA VAL A 94 4.74 12.89 5.16
C VAL A 94 4.82 14.28 4.54
N ASN A 95 5.48 15.18 5.25
CA ASN A 95 5.85 16.50 4.74
C ASN A 95 7.30 16.45 4.25
N ILE A 96 7.52 16.79 2.99
CA ILE A 96 8.83 16.66 2.35
C ILE A 96 9.34 18.05 1.96
N SER A 97 10.58 18.35 2.34
CA SER A 97 11.27 19.57 1.92
C SER A 97 12.28 19.27 0.81
N PHE A 98 12.41 20.23 -0.11
CA PHE A 98 13.31 20.16 -1.25
C PHE A 98 14.20 21.39 -1.30
N GLU A 99 15.34 21.24 -1.96
CA GLU A 99 16.13 22.34 -2.46
C GLU A 99 16.45 22.13 -3.94
N ALA A 100 16.65 23.22 -4.67
CA ALA A 100 17.07 23.14 -6.05
C ALA A 100 18.52 22.66 -6.11
N VAL A 101 18.83 21.84 -7.10
CA VAL A 101 20.22 21.55 -7.44
C VAL A 101 20.81 22.76 -8.16
N GLU A 102 21.99 23.22 -7.72
CA GLU A 102 22.72 24.34 -8.32
C GLU A 102 22.96 24.10 -9.82
N GLY A 103 22.63 25.08 -10.66
CA GLY A 103 22.70 24.99 -12.12
C GLY A 103 21.58 24.19 -12.79
N GLY A 104 20.54 23.78 -12.04
CA GLY A 104 19.36 23.07 -12.57
C GLY A 104 18.21 24.00 -12.95
N ASP A 105 17.26 23.50 -13.74
CA ASP A 105 16.10 24.26 -14.25
C ASP A 105 15.18 24.86 -13.15
N MET A 106 15.39 24.48 -11.90
CA MET A 106 14.58 24.85 -10.73
C MET A 106 15.28 25.84 -9.77
N GLU A 107 16.51 26.28 -10.05
CA GLU A 107 17.31 27.15 -9.17
C GLU A 107 16.61 28.47 -8.83
N ASP A 108 15.95 29.10 -9.80
CA ASP A 108 15.28 30.40 -9.63
C ASP A 108 13.81 30.30 -9.18
N VAL A 109 13.29 29.09 -8.94
CA VAL A 109 11.88 28.89 -8.61
C VAL A 109 11.65 29.02 -7.10
N ALA A 110 11.09 30.15 -6.66
CA ALA A 110 10.81 30.45 -5.24
C ALA A 110 9.99 29.38 -4.51
N ALA A 111 9.18 28.59 -5.22
CA ALA A 111 8.37 27.51 -4.63
C ALA A 111 9.17 26.25 -4.26
N VAL A 112 10.46 26.16 -4.61
CA VAL A 112 11.27 24.95 -4.40
C VAL A 112 11.57 24.70 -2.92
N GLY A 113 11.75 25.74 -2.11
CA GLY A 113 11.90 25.61 -0.65
C GLY A 113 10.60 25.32 0.11
N THR A 114 9.48 25.08 -0.59
CA THR A 114 8.17 24.87 0.05
C THR A 114 8.02 23.42 0.48
N ILE A 115 7.65 23.22 1.74
CA ILE A 115 7.26 21.92 2.29
C ILE A 115 6.05 21.40 1.51
N ARG A 116 6.15 20.18 0.97
CA ARG A 116 5.05 19.52 0.27
C ARG A 116 4.47 18.42 1.11
N GLU A 117 3.17 18.49 1.34
CA GLU A 117 2.41 17.35 1.82
C GLU A 117 2.46 16.22 0.78
N ALA A 118 2.63 14.99 1.25
CA ALA A 118 2.64 13.81 0.41
C ALA A 118 2.13 12.56 1.14
N ALA A 119 1.76 11.55 0.35
CA ALA A 119 1.54 10.19 0.81
C ALA A 119 2.68 9.27 0.35
N ALA A 120 3.46 8.74 1.29
CA ALA A 120 4.49 7.73 1.04
C ALA A 120 3.88 6.33 1.00
N LEU A 121 4.30 5.51 0.02
CA LEU A 121 3.75 4.17 -0.19
C LEU A 121 4.69 3.08 0.33
N PHE A 122 4.09 2.12 1.05
CA PHE A 122 4.73 0.90 1.54
C PHE A 122 3.87 -0.30 1.17
N HIS A 123 4.50 -1.41 0.81
CA HIS A 123 3.80 -2.64 0.41
C HIS A 123 4.20 -3.80 1.32
N TYR A 124 3.22 -4.59 1.73
CA TYR A 124 3.37 -5.80 2.50
C TYR A 124 3.27 -7.02 1.60
N ASN A 125 4.37 -7.73 1.47
CA ASN A 125 4.47 -8.92 0.63
C ASN A 125 5.24 -10.02 1.37
N ASN A 126 4.78 -11.27 1.27
CA ASN A 126 5.42 -12.45 1.85
C ASN A 126 5.83 -12.29 3.32
N GLY A 127 5.03 -11.56 4.11
CA GLY A 127 5.28 -11.37 5.54
C GLY A 127 6.14 -10.15 5.88
N HIS A 128 6.63 -9.39 4.90
CA HIS A 128 7.53 -8.26 5.12
C HIS A 128 6.99 -6.98 4.52
N TRP A 129 7.25 -5.85 5.20
CA TRP A 129 7.04 -4.53 4.62
C TRP A 129 8.25 -4.07 3.83
N GLY A 130 7.99 -3.29 2.78
CA GLY A 130 9.03 -2.63 2.02
C GLY A 130 8.51 -1.42 1.28
N THR A 131 9.44 -0.65 0.72
CA THR A 131 9.13 0.52 -0.10
C THR A 131 10.07 0.62 -1.29
N GLY A 132 9.56 1.22 -2.36
CA GLY A 132 10.33 1.65 -3.52
C GLY A 132 10.74 3.13 -3.45
N GLY A 133 10.42 3.86 -2.38
CA GLY A 133 10.65 5.32 -2.30
C GLY A 133 9.61 6.14 -3.08
N ARG A 134 8.44 5.56 -3.38
CA ARG A 134 7.37 6.25 -4.13
C ARG A 134 6.53 7.14 -3.19
N ALA A 135 6.49 8.43 -3.49
CA ALA A 135 5.60 9.40 -2.84
C ALA A 135 4.57 9.94 -3.84
N LEU A 136 3.37 10.25 -3.36
CA LEU A 136 2.34 10.99 -4.08
C LEU A 136 2.28 12.40 -3.48
N PHE A 137 2.77 13.39 -4.22
CA PHE A 137 2.87 14.76 -3.75
C PHE A 137 1.54 15.53 -3.82
N ASN A 138 1.40 16.53 -2.96
CA ASN A 138 0.29 17.46 -2.86
C ASN A 138 -1.05 16.78 -2.53
N MET A 139 -1.02 15.76 -1.67
CA MET A 139 -2.24 15.09 -1.18
C MET A 139 -1.98 14.30 0.11
N SER A 140 -3.03 14.19 0.92
CA SER A 140 -3.06 13.33 2.11
C SER A 140 -3.18 11.84 1.72
N PRO A 141 -2.89 10.90 2.64
CA PRO A 141 -3.13 9.47 2.43
C PRO A 141 -4.57 9.12 2.04
N THR A 142 -5.54 9.82 2.62
CA THR A 142 -6.97 9.60 2.34
C THR A 142 -7.31 10.07 0.92
N ASP A 143 -6.84 11.26 0.54
CA ASP A 143 -7.06 11.80 -0.81
C ASP A 143 -6.36 10.96 -1.88
N ALA A 144 -5.16 10.48 -1.59
CA ALA A 144 -4.44 9.55 -2.46
C ALA A 144 -5.25 8.28 -2.73
N LEU A 145 -5.84 7.70 -1.67
CA LEU A 145 -6.66 6.50 -1.79
C LEU A 145 -7.96 6.76 -2.57
N LEU A 146 -8.61 7.90 -2.34
CA LEU A 146 -9.79 8.31 -3.12
C LEU A 146 -9.46 8.49 -4.60
N ARG A 147 -8.35 9.18 -4.90
CA ARG A 147 -7.90 9.41 -6.28
C ARG A 147 -7.50 8.13 -7.00
N LEU A 148 -6.98 7.15 -6.25
CA LEU A 148 -6.52 5.87 -6.78
C LEU A 148 -7.49 4.72 -6.49
N GLN A 149 -8.78 5.00 -6.26
CA GLN A 149 -9.80 4.00 -5.97
C GLN A 149 -9.95 2.92 -7.05
N GLU A 150 -9.54 3.21 -8.29
CA GLU A 150 -9.51 2.20 -9.37
C GLU A 150 -8.43 1.16 -9.14
N GLN A 151 -7.29 1.53 -8.53
CA GLN A 151 -6.16 0.66 -8.24
C GLN A 151 -6.21 0.06 -6.83
N PHE A 152 -6.80 0.76 -5.87
CA PHE A 152 -6.77 0.36 -4.46
C PHE A 152 -8.17 0.20 -3.87
N THR A 153 -8.34 -0.86 -3.09
CA THR A 153 -9.54 -1.09 -2.27
C THR A 153 -9.23 -0.74 -0.82
N PRO A 154 -9.89 0.26 -0.20
CA PRO A 154 -9.66 0.60 1.19
C PRO A 154 -9.84 -0.61 2.13
N ILE A 155 -8.96 -0.73 3.12
CA ILE A 155 -9.17 -1.65 4.25
C ILE A 155 -9.95 -0.89 5.32
N GLY A 156 -11.15 -1.38 5.66
CA GLY A 156 -12.10 -0.72 6.57
C GLY A 156 -11.68 -0.66 8.05
N PHE A 157 -10.39 -0.57 8.35
CA PHE A 157 -9.85 -0.33 9.68
C PHE A 157 -8.91 0.87 9.60
N SER A 158 -9.45 2.06 9.86
CA SER A 158 -8.63 3.22 10.20
C SER A 158 -7.94 2.92 11.54
N ALA A 159 -6.60 2.96 11.55
CA ALA A 159 -5.80 2.87 12.76
C ALA A 159 -5.86 4.18 13.55
#